data_AF-A0A847PKM0-F1
#
_entry.id   AF-A0A847PKM0-F1
#
_cell.length_a   1.000
_cell.length_b   1.000
_cell.length_c   1.000
_cell.angle_alpha   90.00
_cell.angle_beta   90.00
_cell.angle_gamma   90.00
#
_symmetry.space_group_name_H-M   'P 1'
#
loop_
_entity.id
_entity.type
_entity.pdbx_description
1 polymer ?
#
loop_
_entity_poly.entity_id
_entity_poly.type
_entity_poly.pdbx_seq_one_letter_code
_entity_poly.pdbx_strand_id
1 'polypeptide(L)'
;MNEKEQYYTAKLYMDKLANGINPLDGQAVPEDSLLNDVCMCRMFNFLANVLDQIIRNDCKITIPNSKKVPFRITEEQRSNIQISETPVKLTAISHRIQRVLENNVKGINSILMAQWLESQGYLSTIVENSRAHRVATEEGEMLGISTIKEIKGENVYKSNYYNNNAQAFIIANLEKIASYRK
;
A
#
# COMPACT_ATOMS: atom_id res chain seq x y z
N MET A 1 -4.39 27.55 16.30
CA MET A 1 -3.27 27.41 15.36
C MET A 1 -3.79 26.67 14.14
N ASN A 2 -3.70 27.27 12.96
CA ASN A 2 -4.09 26.61 11.70
C ASN A 2 -2.96 25.68 11.20
N GLU A 3 -3.26 24.86 10.19
CA GLU A 3 -2.33 23.86 9.66
C GLU A 3 -1.02 24.47 9.11
N LYS A 4 -1.10 25.63 8.43
CA LYS A 4 0.10 26.33 7.93
C LYS A 4 0.98 26.80 9.09
N GLU A 5 0.39 27.42 10.11
CA GLU A 5 1.10 27.86 11.32
C GLU A 5 1.79 26.70 12.03
N GLN A 6 1.23 25.49 12.01
CA GLN A 6 1.88 24.30 12.57
C GLN A 6 3.20 23.98 11.86
N TYR A 7 3.28 24.08 10.53
CA TYR A 7 4.52 23.83 9.78
C TYR A 7 5.60 24.85 10.10
N TYR A 8 5.25 26.14 10.08
CA TYR A 8 6.20 27.21 10.43
C TYR A 8 6.69 27.08 11.87
N THR A 9 5.80 26.75 12.80
CA THR A 9 6.13 26.52 14.22
C THR A 9 7.03 25.30 14.40
N ALA A 10 6.71 24.18 13.74
CA ALA A 10 7.53 22.98 13.79
C ALA A 10 8.94 23.22 13.22
N LYS A 11 9.05 23.93 12.10
CA LYS A 11 10.36 24.29 11.52
C LYS A 11 11.17 25.14 12.49
N LEU A 12 10.56 26.18 13.04
CA LEU A 12 11.20 27.05 14.03
C LEU A 12 11.72 26.25 15.24
N TYR A 13 10.96 25.27 15.70
CA TYR A 13 11.35 24.44 16.85
C TYR A 13 12.53 23.54 16.51
N MET A 14 12.49 22.89 15.34
CA MET A 14 13.59 22.05 14.86
C MET A 14 14.86 22.88 14.63
N ASP A 15 14.76 24.10 14.08
CA ASP A 15 15.89 25.01 13.91
C ASP A 15 16.51 25.40 15.26
N LYS A 16 15.69 25.76 16.27
CA LYS A 16 16.19 26.10 17.60
C LYS A 16 16.87 24.91 18.27
N LEU A 17 16.25 23.73 18.25
CA LEU A 17 16.83 22.51 18.82
C LEU A 17 18.13 22.10 18.11
N ALA A 18 18.22 22.26 16.79
CA ALA A 18 19.44 21.99 16.03
C ALA A 18 20.62 22.88 16.45
N ASN A 19 20.33 24.06 17.01
CA ASN A 19 21.31 25.00 17.56
C ASN A 19 21.45 24.89 19.09
N GLY A 20 20.92 23.84 19.71
CA GLY A 20 20.96 23.65 21.16
C GLY A 20 20.18 24.72 21.94
N ILE A 21 19.10 25.26 21.35
CA ILE A 21 18.25 26.28 21.98
C ILE A 21 16.88 25.67 22.27
N ASN A 22 16.38 25.86 23.49
CA ASN A 22 15.04 25.46 23.90
C ASN A 22 14.01 26.32 23.13
N PRO A 23 13.09 25.69 22.38
CA PRO A 23 12.18 26.41 21.53
C PRO A 23 11.14 27.26 22.26
N LEU A 24 10.83 26.91 23.52
CA LEU A 24 9.75 27.50 24.31
C LEU A 24 10.18 28.79 25.01
N ASP A 25 11.40 28.83 25.55
CA ASP A 25 11.91 29.94 26.35
C ASP A 25 13.17 30.61 25.77
N GLY A 26 13.79 29.99 24.76
CA GLY A 26 14.98 30.54 24.08
C GLY A 26 16.30 30.34 24.84
N GLN A 27 16.31 29.61 25.95
CA GLN A 27 17.53 29.32 26.69
C GLN A 27 18.36 28.22 26.02
N ALA A 28 19.66 28.15 26.32
CA ALA A 28 20.49 27.05 25.87
C ALA A 28 20.02 25.73 26.51
N VAL A 29 19.96 24.67 25.71
CA VAL A 29 19.74 23.31 26.19
C VAL A 29 21.01 22.87 26.94
N PRO A 30 20.91 22.28 28.14
CA PRO A 30 22.07 21.80 28.89
C PRO A 30 22.98 20.89 28.04
N GLU A 31 24.30 21.01 28.20
CA GLU A 31 25.29 20.25 27.42
C GLU A 31 25.21 18.74 27.63
N ASP A 32 24.79 18.30 28.82
CA ASP A 32 24.57 16.90 29.18
C ASP A 32 23.20 16.34 28.75
N SER A 33 22.35 17.18 28.15
CA SER A 33 21.04 16.78 27.66
C SER A 33 21.15 15.96 26.38
N LEU A 34 20.35 14.89 26.30
CA LEU A 34 20.15 14.13 25.06
C LEU A 34 19.76 15.02 23.87
N LEU A 35 19.02 16.11 24.11
CA LEU A 35 18.59 17.02 23.05
C LEU A 35 19.73 17.89 22.49
N ASN A 36 20.83 18.03 23.23
CA ASN A 36 22.03 18.75 22.79
C ASN A 36 23.12 17.79 22.26
N ASP A 37 22.82 16.49 22.17
CA ASP A 37 23.73 15.53 21.55
C ASP A 37 23.96 15.86 20.06
N VAL A 38 25.20 15.69 19.61
CA VAL A 38 25.62 16.04 18.24
C VAL A 38 24.78 15.31 17.19
N CYS A 39 24.41 14.05 17.42
CA CYS A 39 23.57 13.28 16.51
C CYS A 39 22.14 13.84 16.46
N MET A 40 21.58 14.19 17.62
CA MET A 40 20.25 14.78 17.72
C MET A 40 20.19 16.16 17.03
N CYS A 41 21.17 17.04 17.26
CA CYS A 41 21.27 18.33 16.60
C CYS A 41 21.30 18.20 15.06
N ARG A 42 22.05 17.22 14.53
CA ARG A 42 22.06 16.92 13.09
C ARG A 42 20.70 16.43 12.58
N MET A 43 20.03 15.57 13.34
CA MET A 43 18.70 15.08 12.99
C MET A 43 17.65 16.20 12.97
N PHE A 44 17.68 17.10 13.95
CA PHE A 44 16.81 18.27 13.97
C PHE A 44 17.05 19.19 12.77
N ASN A 45 18.32 19.41 12.40
CA ASN A 45 18.66 20.19 11.20
C ASN A 45 18.11 19.53 9.93
N PHE A 46 18.27 18.22 9.78
CA PHE A 46 17.69 17.47 8.67
C PHE A 46 16.16 17.64 8.60
N LEU A 47 15.46 17.49 9.73
CA LEU A 47 14.01 17.67 9.80
C LEU A 47 13.59 19.11 9.48
N ALA A 48 14.33 20.12 9.93
CA ALA A 48 14.09 21.51 9.57
C ALA A 48 14.21 21.74 8.06
N ASN A 49 15.20 21.12 7.40
CA ASN A 49 15.36 21.18 5.94
C ASN A 49 14.19 20.50 5.20
N VAL A 50 13.70 19.35 5.68
CA VAL A 50 12.50 18.70 5.12
C VAL A 50 11.26 19.57 5.27
N LEU A 51 11.06 20.18 6.45
CA LEU A 51 9.96 21.11 6.70
C LEU A 51 10.05 22.36 5.81
N ASP A 52 11.25 22.86 5.55
CA ASP A 52 11.47 24.00 4.65
C ASP A 52 11.01 23.68 3.21
N GLN A 53 11.27 22.47 2.72
CA GLN A 53 10.77 22.03 1.41
C GLN A 53 9.23 21.98 1.37
N ILE A 54 8.59 21.52 2.44
CA ILE A 54 7.12 21.47 2.56
C ILE A 54 6.52 22.88 2.59
N ILE A 55 7.14 23.79 3.36
CA ILE A 55 6.72 25.20 3.46
C ILE A 55 6.82 25.90 2.11
N ARG A 56 7.94 25.73 1.39
CA ARG A 56 8.11 26.27 0.02
C ARG A 56 7.05 25.74 -0.96
N ASN A 57 6.49 24.56 -0.70
CA ASN A 57 5.38 23.98 -1.45
C ASN A 57 3.99 24.40 -0.90
N ASP A 58 3.87 25.61 -0.36
CA ASP A 58 2.63 26.15 0.22
C ASP A 58 2.02 25.28 1.33
N CYS A 59 2.88 24.64 2.14
CA CYS A 59 2.51 23.69 3.19
C CYS A 59 1.70 22.49 2.69
N LYS A 60 1.76 22.18 1.39
CA LYS A 60 1.14 20.97 0.84
C LYS A 60 2.10 19.81 1.06
N ILE A 61 1.82 19.00 2.08
CA ILE A 61 2.38 17.64 2.12
C ILE A 61 1.74 16.88 0.97
N THR A 62 2.42 16.92 -0.16
CA THR A 62 2.19 15.92 -1.19
C THR A 62 2.90 14.68 -0.69
N ILE A 63 2.24 13.85 0.13
CA ILE A 63 2.56 12.41 0.09
C ILE A 63 2.50 12.13 -1.40
N PRO A 64 3.57 11.66 -2.05
CA PRO A 64 3.59 11.60 -3.49
C PRO A 64 2.57 10.54 -3.92
N ASN A 65 1.33 10.97 -4.11
CA ASN A 65 0.57 10.69 -5.31
C ASN A 65 1.27 11.46 -6.44
N SER A 66 2.58 11.22 -6.62
CA SER A 66 3.16 11.20 -7.94
C SER A 66 2.14 10.43 -8.76
N LYS A 67 1.64 11.02 -9.85
CA LYS A 67 0.68 10.33 -10.72
C LYS A 67 1.33 9.01 -11.09
N LYS A 68 0.98 7.94 -10.36
CA LYS A 68 1.65 6.67 -10.51
C LYS A 68 1.52 6.30 -11.97
N VAL A 69 2.64 5.95 -12.59
CA VAL A 69 2.62 5.56 -13.99
C VAL A 69 1.67 4.36 -14.15
N PRO A 70 1.00 4.22 -15.30
CA PRO A 70 0.19 3.04 -15.57
C PRO A 70 0.93 1.74 -15.25
N PHE A 71 0.19 0.70 -14.90
CA PHE A 71 0.77 -0.61 -14.60
C PHE A 71 1.68 -1.05 -15.75
N ARG A 72 2.90 -1.43 -15.40
CA ARG A 72 3.91 -2.02 -16.28
C ARG A 72 4.72 -2.97 -15.43
N ILE A 73 5.10 -4.10 -16.00
CA ILE A 73 5.94 -5.10 -15.34
C ILE A 73 6.92 -5.66 -16.38
N THR A 74 8.18 -5.84 -16.01
CA THR A 74 9.16 -6.53 -16.85
C THR A 74 9.06 -8.04 -16.63
N GLU A 75 9.58 -8.85 -17.56
CA GLU A 75 9.59 -10.31 -17.36
C GLU A 75 10.43 -10.73 -16.15
N GLU A 76 11.52 -10.02 -15.86
CA GLU A 76 12.31 -10.23 -14.64
C GLU A 76 11.49 -9.95 -13.37
N GLN A 77 10.74 -8.83 -13.34
CA GLN A 77 9.85 -8.54 -12.22
C GLN A 77 8.76 -9.61 -12.10
N ARG A 78 8.20 -10.08 -13.22
CA ARG A 78 7.18 -11.13 -13.24
C ARG A 78 7.72 -12.44 -12.67
N SER A 79 8.92 -12.88 -13.08
CA SER A 79 9.54 -14.10 -12.58
C SER A 79 9.85 -14.06 -11.08
N ASN A 80 10.01 -12.85 -10.53
CA ASN A 80 10.25 -12.64 -9.09
C ASN A 80 8.96 -12.66 -8.24
N ILE A 81 7.77 -12.75 -8.85
CA ILE A 81 6.52 -12.87 -8.10
C ILE A 81 6.40 -14.27 -7.51
N GLN A 82 6.44 -14.36 -6.19
CA GLN A 82 6.36 -15.64 -5.48
C GLN A 82 4.99 -16.32 -5.64
N ILE A 83 5.00 -17.58 -6.05
CA ILE A 83 3.83 -18.47 -6.02
C ILE A 83 3.87 -19.29 -4.73
N SER A 84 2.73 -19.35 -4.05
CA SER A 84 2.57 -20.14 -2.82
C SER A 84 2.22 -21.56 -3.19
N GLU A 85 2.83 -22.54 -2.51
CA GLU A 85 2.37 -23.94 -2.57
C GLU A 85 0.98 -24.10 -1.93
N THR A 86 0.73 -23.37 -0.84
CA THR A 86 -0.57 -23.35 -0.16
C THR A 86 -1.53 -22.37 -0.83
N PRO A 87 -2.84 -22.68 -0.93
CA PRO A 87 -3.81 -21.73 -1.50
C PRO A 87 -3.85 -20.41 -0.73
N VAL A 88 -3.88 -19.28 -1.45
CA VAL A 88 -3.89 -17.93 -0.86
C VAL A 88 -5.05 -17.09 -1.37
N LYS A 89 -5.40 -16.00 -0.67
CA LYS A 89 -6.39 -15.02 -1.13
C LYS A 89 -5.78 -14.05 -2.16
N LEU A 90 -6.60 -13.41 -2.99
CA LEU A 90 -6.17 -12.37 -3.94
C LEU A 90 -5.40 -11.21 -3.29
N THR A 91 -5.68 -10.90 -2.01
CA THR A 91 -4.95 -9.86 -1.27
C THR A 91 -3.48 -10.24 -1.10
N ALA A 92 -3.18 -11.51 -0.81
CA ALA A 92 -1.81 -11.99 -0.73
C ALA A 92 -1.10 -11.90 -2.09
N ILE A 93 -1.79 -12.28 -3.17
CA ILE A 93 -1.26 -12.16 -4.55
C ILE A 93 -0.97 -10.68 -4.88
N SER A 94 -1.89 -9.77 -4.56
CA SER A 94 -1.72 -8.32 -4.76
C SER A 94 -0.48 -7.78 -4.03
N HIS A 95 -0.27 -8.18 -2.77
CA HIS A 95 0.92 -7.78 -2.02
C HIS A 95 2.22 -8.32 -2.63
N ARG A 96 2.21 -9.55 -3.16
CA ARG A 96 3.39 -10.12 -3.82
C ARG A 96 3.71 -9.42 -5.13
N ILE A 97 2.70 -9.08 -5.94
CA ILE A 97 2.87 -8.23 -7.13
C ILE A 97 3.45 -6.88 -6.72
N GLN A 98 2.91 -6.24 -5.69
CA GLN A 98 3.38 -4.92 -5.27
C GLN A 98 4.85 -4.91 -4.80
N ARG A 99 5.37 -6.03 -4.27
CA ARG A 99 6.76 -6.16 -3.82
C ARG A 99 7.79 -6.12 -4.95
N VAL A 100 7.42 -6.52 -6.16
CA VAL A 100 8.34 -6.54 -7.32
C VAL A 100 8.25 -5.27 -8.17
N LEU A 101 7.25 -4.41 -7.92
CA LEU A 101 7.03 -3.18 -8.67
C LEU A 101 7.78 -1.99 -8.07
N GLU A 102 8.17 -1.07 -8.94
CA GLU A 102 8.65 0.25 -8.53
C GLU A 102 7.56 1.03 -7.77
N ASN A 103 7.94 1.83 -6.76
CA ASN A 103 6.99 2.58 -5.92
C ASN A 103 6.10 3.55 -6.70
N ASN A 104 6.58 4.05 -7.84
CA ASN A 104 5.89 4.97 -8.74
C ASN A 104 4.93 4.26 -9.73
N VAL A 105 4.88 2.93 -9.79
CA VAL A 105 3.98 2.17 -10.68
C VAL A 105 2.66 1.88 -9.98
N LYS A 106 1.54 2.02 -10.69
CA LYS A 106 0.22 1.58 -10.19
C LYS A 106 0.20 0.06 -10.05
N GLY A 107 -0.03 -0.45 -8.85
CA GLY A 107 -0.20 -1.88 -8.60
C GLY A 107 -1.59 -2.41 -9.01
N ILE A 108 -1.75 -3.74 -8.97
CA ILE A 108 -3.01 -4.43 -9.21
C ILE A 108 -3.62 -4.84 -7.87
N ASN A 109 -4.83 -4.35 -7.59
CA ASN A 109 -5.54 -4.68 -6.36
C ASN A 109 -6.41 -5.94 -6.51
N SER A 110 -6.81 -6.52 -5.38
CA SER A 110 -7.63 -7.74 -5.33
C SER A 110 -9.02 -7.57 -5.95
N ILE A 111 -9.60 -6.36 -5.91
CA ILE A 111 -10.92 -6.08 -6.47
C ILE A 111 -10.87 -6.17 -8.00
N LEU A 112 -9.85 -5.58 -8.62
CA LEU A 112 -9.64 -5.59 -10.07
C LEU A 112 -9.38 -7.01 -10.58
N MET A 113 -8.56 -7.79 -9.86
CA MET A 113 -8.35 -9.21 -10.16
C MET A 113 -9.67 -9.99 -10.11
N ALA A 114 -10.47 -9.80 -9.05
CA ALA A 114 -11.74 -10.49 -8.91
C ALA A 114 -12.76 -10.10 -10.00
N GLN A 115 -12.82 -8.82 -10.38
CA GLN A 115 -13.70 -8.35 -11.46
C GLN A 115 -13.30 -8.91 -12.83
N TRP A 116 -12.00 -8.99 -13.11
CA TRP A 116 -11.51 -9.58 -14.35
C TRP A 116 -11.78 -11.10 -14.37
N LEU A 117 -11.49 -11.82 -13.29
CA LEU A 117 -11.80 -13.26 -13.20
C LEU A 117 -13.29 -13.55 -13.36
N GLU A 118 -14.16 -12.68 -12.83
CA GLU A 118 -15.61 -12.74 -13.01
C GLU A 118 -16.01 -12.50 -14.48
N SER A 119 -15.40 -11.53 -15.16
CA SER A 119 -15.68 -11.29 -16.58
C SER A 119 -15.16 -12.38 -17.51
N GLN A 120 -14.16 -13.15 -17.07
CA GLN A 120 -13.67 -14.34 -17.77
C GLN A 120 -14.46 -15.62 -17.42
N GLY A 121 -15.45 -15.55 -16.53
CA GLY A 121 -16.28 -16.69 -16.16
C GLY A 121 -15.68 -17.63 -15.10
N TYR A 122 -14.55 -17.28 -14.47
CA TYR A 122 -13.95 -18.08 -13.37
C TYR A 122 -14.59 -17.82 -12.00
N LEU A 123 -15.26 -16.67 -11.86
CA LEU A 123 -16.02 -16.30 -10.68
C LEU A 123 -17.44 -15.93 -11.10
N SER A 124 -18.41 -16.25 -10.25
CA SER A 124 -19.79 -15.80 -10.38
C SER A 124 -20.24 -15.10 -9.11
N THR A 125 -21.09 -14.08 -9.26
CA THR A 125 -21.72 -13.41 -8.12
C THR A 125 -23.07 -14.06 -7.83
N ILE A 126 -23.21 -14.62 -6.63
CA ILE A 126 -24.47 -15.12 -6.09
C ILE A 126 -24.98 -14.18 -5.00
N VAL A 127 -26.29 -14.10 -4.82
CA VAL A 127 -26.91 -13.35 -3.72
C VAL A 127 -27.41 -14.33 -2.67
N GLU A 128 -26.92 -14.20 -1.44
CA GLU A 128 -27.30 -15.02 -0.30
C GLU A 128 -27.50 -14.11 0.90
N ASN A 129 -28.60 -14.25 1.65
CA ASN A 129 -28.92 -13.38 2.79
C ASN A 129 -28.85 -11.87 2.46
N SER A 130 -29.35 -11.48 1.29
CA SER A 130 -29.31 -10.10 0.76
C SER A 130 -27.91 -9.51 0.58
N ARG A 131 -26.87 -10.36 0.53
CA ARG A 131 -25.48 -9.98 0.28
C ARG A 131 -24.95 -10.68 -0.96
N ALA A 132 -24.23 -9.92 -1.78
CA ALA A 132 -23.56 -10.45 -2.96
C ALA A 132 -22.23 -11.12 -2.57
N HIS A 133 -22.01 -12.35 -3.01
CA HIS A 133 -20.82 -13.12 -2.78
C HIS A 133 -20.25 -13.60 -4.10
N ARG A 134 -18.94 -13.43 -4.31
CA ARG A 134 -18.24 -14.07 -5.43
C ARG A 134 -17.84 -15.48 -5.06
N VAL A 135 -18.21 -16.44 -5.89
CA VAL A 135 -17.87 -17.86 -5.73
C VAL A 135 -17.20 -18.39 -6.99
N ALA A 136 -16.38 -19.43 -6.86
CA ALA A 136 -15.79 -20.12 -7.99
C ALA A 136 -16.90 -20.76 -8.85
N THR A 137 -16.75 -20.67 -10.17
CA THR A 137 -17.51 -21.49 -11.14
C THR A 137 -16.83 -22.84 -11.31
N GLU A 138 -17.43 -23.74 -12.09
CA GLU A 138 -16.80 -25.03 -12.44
C GLU A 138 -15.45 -24.80 -13.15
N GLU A 139 -15.38 -23.82 -14.05
CA GLU A 139 -14.13 -23.41 -14.70
C GLU A 139 -13.13 -22.79 -13.70
N GLY A 140 -13.63 -22.03 -12.73
CA GLY A 140 -12.83 -21.48 -11.64
C GLY A 140 -12.22 -22.59 -10.77
N GLU A 141 -12.99 -23.62 -10.44
CA GLU A 141 -12.53 -24.78 -9.68
C GLU A 141 -11.49 -25.59 -10.44
N MET A 142 -11.72 -25.85 -11.74
CA MET A 142 -10.73 -26.49 -12.62
C MET A 142 -9.43 -25.69 -12.72
N LEU A 143 -9.52 -24.35 -12.74
CA LEU A 143 -8.35 -23.48 -12.72
C LEU A 143 -7.60 -23.53 -11.36
N GLY A 144 -8.28 -23.93 -10.28
CA GLY A 144 -7.70 -24.03 -8.95
C GLY A 144 -8.15 -22.95 -7.96
N ILE A 145 -9.33 -22.38 -8.17
CA ILE A 145 -10.01 -21.46 -7.26
C ILE A 145 -11.00 -22.26 -6.42
N SER A 146 -10.92 -22.14 -5.09
CA SER A 146 -11.88 -22.78 -4.18
C SER A 146 -12.60 -21.75 -3.33
N THR A 147 -13.92 -21.90 -3.19
CA THR A 147 -14.74 -21.07 -2.29
C THR A 147 -14.96 -21.79 -0.97
N ILE A 148 -14.47 -21.21 0.12
CA ILE A 148 -14.62 -21.75 1.47
C ILE A 148 -15.61 -20.88 2.26
N LYS A 149 -16.53 -21.53 2.97
CA LYS A 149 -17.38 -20.87 3.97
C LYS A 149 -16.56 -20.66 5.24
N GLU A 150 -16.28 -19.40 5.57
CA GLU A 150 -15.60 -19.00 6.80
C GLU A 150 -16.62 -18.52 7.83
N ILE A 151 -16.56 -19.05 9.04
CA ILE A 151 -17.39 -18.60 10.15
C ILE A 151 -16.55 -17.70 11.04
N LYS A 152 -16.97 -16.45 11.25
CA LYS A 152 -16.37 -15.53 12.23
C LYS A 152 -17.45 -15.01 13.16
N GLY A 153 -17.49 -15.56 14.37
CA GLY A 153 -18.61 -15.37 15.29
C GLY A 153 -19.90 -15.92 14.67
N GLU A 154 -20.95 -15.10 14.64
CA GLU A 154 -22.24 -15.46 14.03
C GLU A 154 -22.29 -15.22 12.50
N ASN A 155 -21.25 -14.59 11.93
CA ASN A 155 -21.24 -14.25 10.51
C ASN A 155 -20.60 -15.36 9.66
N VAL A 156 -21.29 -15.74 8.59
CA VAL A 156 -20.77 -16.63 7.55
C VAL A 156 -20.28 -15.79 6.37
N TYR A 157 -19.01 -15.95 6.03
CA TYR A 157 -18.36 -15.33 4.88
C TYR A 157 -18.04 -16.39 3.83
N LYS A 158 -17.97 -15.99 2.56
CA LYS A 158 -17.41 -16.81 1.48
C LYS A 158 -16.08 -16.19 1.05
N SER A 159 -15.02 -16.98 1.17
CA SER A 159 -13.66 -16.57 0.84
C SER A 159 -13.11 -17.46 -0.26
N ASN A 160 -12.58 -16.84 -1.32
CA ASN A 160 -11.95 -17.56 -2.42
C ASN A 160 -10.44 -17.70 -2.18
N TYR A 161 -9.96 -18.91 -2.37
CA TYR A 161 -8.56 -19.31 -2.25
C TYR A 161 -8.04 -19.79 -3.60
N TYR A 162 -6.78 -19.47 -3.90
CA TYR A 162 -6.17 -19.65 -5.21
C TYR A 162 -4.93 -20.52 -5.02
N ASN A 163 -4.96 -21.73 -5.55
CA ASN A 163 -3.82 -22.64 -5.51
C ASN A 163 -2.67 -22.14 -6.40
N ASN A 164 -1.59 -22.90 -6.49
CA ASN A 164 -0.42 -22.57 -7.32
C ASN A 164 -0.79 -22.33 -8.80
N ASN A 165 -1.67 -23.14 -9.38
CA ASN A 165 -2.09 -23.01 -10.77
C ASN A 165 -2.88 -21.71 -11.01
N ALA A 166 -3.86 -21.43 -10.16
CA ALA A 166 -4.65 -20.20 -10.25
C ALA A 166 -3.79 -18.94 -10.01
N GLN A 167 -2.81 -19.02 -9.09
CA GLN A 167 -1.82 -17.95 -8.89
C GLN A 167 -0.99 -17.70 -10.15
N ALA A 168 -0.45 -18.76 -10.77
CA ALA A 168 0.34 -18.66 -12.00
C ALA A 168 -0.48 -18.05 -13.15
N PHE A 169 -1.74 -18.48 -13.30
CA PHE A 169 -2.65 -17.95 -14.31
C PHE A 169 -2.90 -16.44 -14.14
N ILE A 170 -3.12 -15.98 -12.91
CA ILE A 170 -3.29 -14.55 -12.61
C ILE A 170 -2.01 -13.78 -12.98
N ILE A 171 -0.85 -14.28 -12.59
CA ILE A 171 0.46 -13.66 -12.86
C ILE A 171 0.76 -13.60 -14.37
N ALA A 172 0.33 -14.60 -15.13
CA ALA A 172 0.47 -14.62 -16.59
C ALA A 172 -0.44 -13.62 -17.32
N ASN A 173 -1.46 -13.07 -16.66
CA ASN A 173 -2.46 -12.20 -17.28
C ASN A 173 -2.52 -10.78 -16.67
N LEU A 174 -1.48 -10.35 -15.94
CA LEU A 174 -1.47 -9.07 -15.21
C LEU A 174 -1.76 -7.85 -16.09
N GLU A 175 -1.25 -7.82 -17.32
CA GLU A 175 -1.50 -6.75 -18.29
C GLU A 175 -2.98 -6.64 -18.64
N LYS A 176 -3.63 -7.78 -18.91
CA LYS A 176 -5.07 -7.85 -19.23
C LYS A 176 -5.91 -7.39 -18.04
N ILE A 177 -5.52 -7.81 -16.84
CA ILE A 177 -6.16 -7.39 -15.59
C ILE A 177 -6.02 -5.88 -15.40
N ALA A 178 -4.82 -5.31 -15.62
CA ALA A 178 -4.56 -3.88 -15.46
C ALA A 178 -5.33 -3.01 -16.46
N SER A 179 -5.51 -3.49 -17.70
CA SER A 179 -6.28 -2.80 -18.73
C SER A 179 -7.79 -2.98 -18.58
N TYR A 180 -8.25 -3.90 -17.72
CA TYR A 180 -9.67 -4.18 -17.56
C TYR A 180 -10.46 -2.93 -17.11
N ARG A 181 -11.58 -2.68 -17.78
CA ARG A 181 -12.56 -1.65 -17.48
C ARG A 181 -13.92 -2.33 -17.48
N LYS A 182 -14.68 -2.16 -16.41
CA LYS A 182 -16.05 -2.67 -16.30
C LYS A 182 -17.02 -1.68 -16.94
#